data_AF-A0A849TQG6-F1
#
_entry.id   AF-A0A849TQG6-F1
#
_cell.length_a   1.000
_cell.length_b   1.000
_cell.length_c   1.000
_cell.angle_alpha   90.00
_cell.angle_beta   90.00
_cell.angle_gamma   90.00
#
_symmetry.space_group_name_H-M   'P 1'
#
loop_
_entity.id
_entity.type
_entity.pdbx_description
1 polymer ?
#
loop_
_entity_poly.entity_id
_entity_poly.type
_entity_poly.pdbx_seq_one_letter_code
_entity_poly.pdbx_strand_id
1 'polypeptide(L)'
;MKTQTSTERIRERAPGLQALLKSERVLLNALRDIKGEDMPTDPRAIALELQDLDKQLSFEMVGSDFLDIQLKGAKSVGLGRQLEAITSRFLESMLTPDQDAMSATQVLQDKRKEDVVTAEKALAKFKDQIGERTLAAIAASQKRVAEVGSNTNRVEADIAATTTDIEQLKKSIGITADTRPEAAMEGLLRQGNVEILELEKRGAAGAPLIERARSKLVALRRIQAQEARFADLQRELNEVKRLVVDSQRAATDARTPEGQLRRLEKDLAEAKIQFETYLRRFPSATSSRSLQVLRAPERIRVIDAPRDPEFPLTSRLKYILAGAVAALLLSVGLAASAEALDQRVRRARDFENITGLPVVARLPAAIPEPVVLDEFQEPVPSPQKKASWKGNGSLSNLPILPVKPHQSAA
;
A
#
# COMPACT_ATOMS: atom_id res chain seq x y z
N MET A 1 -26.72 -3.34 39.08
CA MET A 1 -26.22 -2.55 37.92
C MET A 1 -24.70 -2.64 37.65
N LYS A 2 -23.93 -3.55 38.28
CA LYS A 2 -22.47 -3.69 38.01
C LYS A 2 -22.09 -4.88 37.10
N THR A 3 -22.99 -5.84 36.89
CA THR A 3 -22.74 -7.07 36.12
C THR A 3 -22.88 -6.88 34.61
N GLN A 4 -23.78 -6.00 34.13
CA GLN A 4 -23.96 -5.75 32.69
C GLN A 4 -22.72 -5.13 32.04
N THR A 5 -22.02 -4.23 32.76
CA THR A 5 -20.85 -3.53 32.23
C THR A 5 -19.58 -4.39 32.14
N SER A 6 -19.45 -5.46 32.95
CA SER A 6 -18.32 -6.40 32.85
C SER A 6 -18.48 -7.36 31.68
N THR A 7 -19.70 -7.80 31.45
CA THR A 7 -20.05 -8.76 30.41
C THR A 7 -19.95 -8.16 29.00
N GLU A 8 -20.37 -6.90 28.80
CA GLU A 8 -20.14 -6.19 27.53
C GLU A 8 -18.64 -6.03 27.23
N ARG A 9 -17.82 -5.78 28.25
CA ARG A 9 -16.36 -5.59 28.07
C ARG A 9 -15.63 -6.85 27.64
N ILE A 10 -16.04 -8.06 28.05
CA ILE A 10 -15.39 -9.31 27.59
C ILE A 10 -15.79 -9.62 26.16
N ARG A 11 -17.07 -9.45 25.82
CA ARG A 11 -17.59 -9.64 24.46
C ARG A 11 -16.91 -8.73 23.45
N GLU A 12 -16.75 -7.44 23.77
CA GLU A 12 -16.03 -6.48 22.90
C GLU A 12 -14.55 -6.83 22.71
N ARG A 13 -13.96 -7.59 23.64
CA ARG A 13 -12.54 -7.95 23.63
C ARG A 13 -12.26 -9.34 23.10
N ALA A 14 -13.27 -10.20 22.95
CA ALA A 14 -13.11 -11.56 22.43
C ALA A 14 -12.28 -11.63 21.13
N PRO A 15 -12.44 -10.73 20.14
CA PRO A 15 -11.58 -10.73 18.95
C PRO A 15 -10.10 -10.43 19.26
N GLY A 16 -9.83 -9.55 20.23
CA GLY A 16 -8.47 -9.24 20.67
C GLY A 16 -7.82 -10.38 21.46
N LEU A 17 -8.61 -11.08 22.30
CA LEU A 17 -8.16 -12.28 23.01
C LEU A 17 -7.87 -13.42 22.03
N GLN A 18 -8.72 -13.59 21.01
CA GLN A 18 -8.51 -14.55 19.93
C GLN A 18 -7.24 -14.22 19.13
N ALA A 19 -7.01 -12.96 18.79
CA ALA A 19 -5.80 -12.51 18.11
C ALA A 19 -4.54 -12.71 18.95
N LEU A 20 -4.62 -12.50 20.27
CA LEU A 20 -3.51 -12.76 21.19
C LEU A 20 -3.19 -14.24 21.30
N LEU A 21 -4.21 -15.09 21.40
CA LEU A 21 -4.05 -16.55 21.45
C LEU A 21 -3.40 -17.09 20.16
N LYS A 22 -3.82 -16.57 19.01
CA LYS A 22 -3.30 -16.92 17.68
C LYS A 22 -2.01 -16.16 17.31
N SER A 23 -1.48 -15.34 18.21
CA SER A 23 -0.23 -14.60 17.97
C SER A 23 0.94 -15.56 17.82
N GLU A 24 1.82 -15.26 16.86
CA GLU A 24 3.06 -16.00 16.65
C GLU A 24 3.88 -16.13 17.93
N ARG A 25 3.92 -15.10 18.79
CA ARG A 25 4.66 -15.17 20.05
C ARG A 25 4.14 -16.24 20.99
N VAL A 26 2.81 -16.33 21.15
CA VAL A 26 2.17 -17.30 22.04
C VAL A 26 2.33 -18.71 21.47
N LEU A 27 2.00 -18.89 20.20
CA LEU A 27 2.06 -20.19 19.53
C LEU A 27 3.50 -20.70 19.40
N LEU A 28 4.47 -19.82 19.12
CA LEU A 28 5.89 -20.20 19.02
C LEU A 28 6.39 -20.69 20.38
N ASN A 29 6.19 -19.93 21.44
CA ASN A 29 6.63 -20.31 22.78
C ASN A 29 5.94 -21.60 23.26
N ALA A 30 4.65 -21.77 22.96
CA ALA A 30 3.95 -23.01 23.25
C ALA A 30 4.52 -24.20 22.45
N LEU A 31 4.83 -24.00 21.17
CA LEU A 31 5.45 -25.02 20.33
C LEU A 31 6.83 -25.42 20.86
N ARG A 32 7.60 -24.47 21.41
CA ARG A 32 8.88 -24.77 22.08
C ARG A 32 8.69 -25.67 23.30
N ASP A 33 7.66 -25.42 24.10
CA ASP A 33 7.37 -26.24 25.28
C ASP A 33 6.88 -27.65 24.90
N ILE A 34 6.14 -27.75 23.79
CA ILE A 34 5.60 -29.02 23.30
C ILE A 34 6.69 -29.90 22.68
N LYS A 35 7.59 -29.30 21.88
CA LYS A 35 8.60 -30.05 21.12
C LYS A 35 9.97 -30.12 21.77
N GLY A 36 10.33 -29.16 22.61
CA GLY A 36 11.64 -29.12 23.28
C GLY A 36 12.80 -29.19 22.30
N GLU A 37 13.56 -30.29 22.36
CA GLU A 37 14.72 -30.56 21.49
C GLU A 37 14.34 -30.93 20.05
N ASP A 38 13.10 -31.39 19.81
CA ASP A 38 12.60 -31.76 18.48
C ASP A 38 12.11 -30.55 17.66
N MET A 39 12.43 -29.32 18.10
CA MET A 39 12.00 -28.11 17.40
C MET A 39 12.77 -27.95 16.08
N PRO A 40 12.08 -27.71 14.95
CA PRO A 40 12.75 -27.40 13.70
C PRO A 40 13.62 -26.15 13.83
N THR A 41 14.85 -26.19 13.32
CA THR A 41 15.75 -25.03 13.29
C THR A 41 15.52 -24.13 12.07
N ASP A 42 14.89 -24.66 11.02
CA ASP A 42 14.58 -23.94 9.78
C ASP A 42 13.36 -23.01 9.96
N PRO A 43 13.48 -21.69 9.69
CA PRO A 43 12.37 -20.73 9.78
C PRO A 43 11.12 -21.12 8.98
N ARG A 44 11.28 -21.78 7.83
CA ARG A 44 10.13 -22.20 7.01
C ARG A 44 9.38 -23.36 7.66
N ALA A 45 10.11 -24.32 8.22
CA ALA A 45 9.52 -25.44 8.95
C ALA A 45 8.77 -24.96 10.20
N ILE A 46 9.33 -24.00 10.94
CA ILE A 46 8.66 -23.38 12.09
C ILE A 46 7.35 -22.71 11.66
N ALA A 47 7.36 -21.92 10.58
CA ALA A 47 6.16 -21.24 10.09
C ALA A 47 5.05 -22.20 9.67
N LEU A 48 5.41 -23.34 9.05
CA LEU A 48 4.44 -24.38 8.67
C LEU A 48 3.79 -25.03 9.91
N GLU A 49 4.58 -25.34 10.92
CA GLU A 49 4.06 -25.91 12.18
C GLU A 49 3.19 -24.91 12.94
N LEU A 50 3.56 -23.64 12.94
CA LEU A 50 2.79 -22.58 13.54
C LEU A 50 1.43 -22.41 12.84
N GLN A 51 1.43 -22.46 11.50
CA GLN A 51 0.21 -22.38 10.70
C GLN A 51 -0.69 -23.60 10.91
N ASP A 52 -0.11 -24.81 11.04
CA ASP A 52 -0.88 -26.02 11.35
C ASP A 52 -1.53 -25.93 12.73
N LEU A 53 -0.77 -25.46 13.73
CA LEU A 53 -1.27 -25.26 15.09
C LEU A 53 -2.40 -24.20 15.14
N ASP A 54 -2.25 -23.09 14.43
CA ASP A 54 -3.28 -22.04 14.34
C ASP A 54 -4.60 -22.57 13.75
N LYS A 55 -4.53 -23.42 12.71
CA LYS A 55 -5.70 -24.04 12.08
C LYS A 55 -6.39 -25.05 12.97
N GLN A 56 -5.62 -25.73 13.82
CA GLN A 56 -6.11 -26.74 14.75
C GLN A 56 -6.74 -26.13 16.01
N LEU A 57 -6.39 -24.88 16.32
CA LEU A 57 -6.88 -24.15 17.49
C LEU A 57 -8.16 -23.36 17.16
N SER A 58 -9.22 -23.63 17.89
CA SER A 58 -10.44 -22.83 17.89
C SER A 58 -10.65 -22.13 19.23
N PHE A 59 -11.09 -20.89 19.14
CA PHE A 59 -11.41 -20.04 20.28
C PHE A 59 -12.83 -19.52 20.07
N GLU A 60 -13.71 -19.84 21.01
CA GLU A 60 -15.10 -19.42 20.95
C GLU A 60 -15.52 -18.87 22.31
N MET A 61 -16.39 -17.87 22.29
CA MET A 61 -17.01 -17.37 23.51
C MET A 61 -18.36 -18.05 23.69
N VAL A 62 -18.52 -18.80 24.78
CA VAL A 62 -19.76 -19.49 25.09
C VAL A 62 -20.61 -18.59 26.00
N GLY A 63 -21.63 -17.96 25.42
CA GLY A 63 -22.51 -17.06 26.14
C GLY A 63 -21.87 -15.69 26.43
N SER A 64 -21.73 -15.36 27.70
CA SER A 64 -21.42 -13.99 28.14
C SER A 64 -20.13 -13.88 28.94
N ASP A 65 -19.71 -14.96 29.60
CA ASP A 65 -18.58 -14.96 30.55
C ASP A 65 -17.65 -16.18 30.40
N PHE A 66 -17.90 -17.08 29.44
CA PHE A 66 -17.10 -18.30 29.23
C PHE A 66 -16.28 -18.21 27.94
N LEU A 67 -15.02 -18.62 28.04
CA LEU A 67 -14.11 -18.76 26.90
C LEU A 67 -13.82 -20.25 26.74
N ASP A 68 -14.09 -20.76 25.55
CA ASP A 68 -13.79 -22.13 25.16
C ASP A 68 -12.61 -22.14 24.20
N ILE A 69 -11.60 -22.95 24.53
CA ILE A 69 -10.39 -23.13 23.73
C ILE A 69 -10.28 -24.60 23.43
N GLN A 70 -10.38 -24.94 22.14
CA GLN A 70 -10.33 -26.32 21.69
C GLN A 70 -9.14 -26.52 20.74
N LEU A 71 -8.53 -27.70 20.82
CA LEU A 71 -7.46 -28.13 19.95
C LEU A 71 -7.90 -29.41 19.20
N LYS A 72 -7.77 -29.39 17.87
CA LYS A 72 -8.06 -30.54 17.02
C LYS A 72 -6.76 -31.21 16.58
N GLY A 73 -6.67 -32.53 16.69
CA GLY A 73 -5.52 -33.25 16.15
C GLY A 73 -5.84 -34.66 15.69
N ALA A 74 -4.90 -35.25 14.95
CA ALA A 74 -5.05 -36.57 14.35
C ALA A 74 -4.89 -37.74 15.34
N LYS A 75 -4.24 -37.49 16.49
CA LYS A 75 -4.03 -38.46 17.58
C LYS A 75 -4.77 -37.97 18.82
N SER A 76 -5.49 -38.86 19.51
CA SER A 76 -6.19 -38.52 20.75
C SER A 76 -5.24 -38.34 21.94
N VAL A 77 -4.10 -39.04 21.94
CA VAL A 77 -3.12 -39.00 23.03
C VAL A 77 -2.24 -37.75 22.92
N GLY A 78 -2.17 -36.97 24.00
CA GLY A 78 -1.26 -35.81 24.14
C GLY A 78 -1.84 -34.46 23.73
N LEU A 79 -3.10 -34.39 23.28
CA LEU A 79 -3.76 -33.13 22.92
C LEU A 79 -4.01 -32.24 24.14
N GLY A 80 -4.37 -32.83 25.28
CA GLY A 80 -4.55 -32.11 26.54
C GLY A 80 -3.27 -31.40 26.95
N ARG A 81 -2.12 -32.08 26.92
CA ARG A 81 -0.81 -31.48 27.23
C ARG A 81 -0.43 -30.34 26.28
N GLN A 82 -0.73 -30.49 24.99
CA GLN A 82 -0.49 -29.43 23.99
C GLN A 82 -1.35 -28.20 24.27
N LEU A 83 -2.64 -28.41 24.52
CA LEU A 83 -3.57 -27.34 24.84
C LEU A 83 -3.22 -26.66 26.19
N GLU A 84 -2.70 -27.41 27.16
CA GLU A 84 -2.17 -26.89 28.42
C GLU A 84 -0.96 -25.96 28.22
N ALA A 85 0.01 -26.35 27.39
CA ALA A 85 1.17 -25.50 27.07
C ALA A 85 0.72 -24.20 26.37
N ILE A 86 -0.22 -24.30 25.42
CA ILE A 86 -0.77 -23.14 24.71
C ILE A 86 -1.51 -22.20 25.67
N THR A 87 -2.38 -22.74 26.51
CA THR A 87 -3.15 -21.93 27.48
C THR A 87 -2.26 -21.28 28.53
N SER A 88 -1.21 -21.96 28.99
CA SER A 88 -0.24 -21.42 29.94
C SER A 88 0.52 -20.23 29.36
N ARG A 89 1.05 -20.34 28.13
CA ARG A 89 1.75 -19.24 27.44
C ARG A 89 0.84 -18.09 27.07
N PHE A 90 -0.41 -18.39 26.72
CA PHE A 90 -1.42 -17.37 26.50
C PHE A 90 -1.70 -16.56 27.76
N LEU A 91 -1.91 -17.22 28.91
CA LEU A 91 -2.13 -16.57 30.19
C LEU A 91 -0.89 -15.77 30.62
N GLU A 92 0.32 -16.30 30.45
CA GLU A 92 1.57 -15.58 30.71
C GLU A 92 1.70 -14.31 29.84
N SER A 93 1.35 -14.41 28.55
CA SER A 93 1.33 -13.27 27.63
C SER A 93 0.27 -12.23 27.99
N MET A 94 -0.78 -12.58 28.73
CA MET A 94 -1.74 -11.62 29.27
C MET A 94 -1.23 -10.91 30.53
N LEU A 95 -0.41 -11.59 31.31
CA LEU A 95 0.08 -11.12 32.61
C LEU A 95 1.38 -10.32 32.50
N THR A 96 2.12 -10.50 31.41
CA THR A 96 3.37 -9.78 31.17
C THR A 96 3.08 -8.36 30.64
N PRO A 97 3.60 -7.30 31.28
CA PRO A 97 3.44 -5.93 30.79
C PRO A 97 3.98 -5.77 29.37
N ASP A 98 3.17 -5.14 28.51
CA ASP A 98 3.45 -4.81 27.11
C ASP A 98 4.57 -3.74 26.99
N GLN A 99 5.81 -4.10 27.37
CA GLN A 99 6.99 -3.23 27.33
C GLN A 99 7.73 -3.28 25.99
N ASP A 100 7.54 -4.35 25.19
CA ASP A 100 8.43 -4.66 24.06
C ASP A 100 7.78 -4.49 22.67
N ALA A 101 6.49 -4.20 22.58
CA ALA A 101 5.91 -3.78 21.31
C ALA A 101 6.29 -2.31 21.07
N MET A 102 7.35 -2.05 20.30
CA MET A 102 7.56 -0.72 19.71
C MET A 102 6.26 -0.36 18.99
N SER A 103 5.46 0.52 19.60
CA SER A 103 4.19 0.95 19.01
C SER A 103 4.48 1.44 17.60
N ALA A 104 3.67 1.10 16.61
CA ALA A 104 3.82 1.64 15.24
C ALA A 104 3.96 3.18 15.26
N THR A 105 3.38 3.82 16.27
CA THR A 105 3.52 5.24 16.60
C THR A 105 4.95 5.64 16.98
N GLN A 106 5.65 4.85 17.78
CA GLN A 106 7.04 5.08 18.19
C GLN A 106 7.99 4.91 16.99
N VAL A 107 7.79 3.87 16.16
CA VAL A 107 8.59 3.64 14.95
C VAL A 107 8.47 4.81 13.98
N LEU A 108 7.24 5.30 13.76
CA LEU A 108 6.99 6.45 12.91
C LEU A 108 7.54 7.75 13.53
N GLN A 109 7.46 7.94 14.85
CA GLN A 109 8.07 9.08 15.52
C GLN A 109 9.59 9.10 15.34
N ASP A 110 10.25 7.97 15.54
CA ASP A 110 11.70 7.85 15.39
C ASP A 110 12.12 8.05 13.94
N LYS A 111 11.31 7.57 12.99
CA LYS A 111 11.53 7.85 11.57
C LYS A 111 11.45 9.34 11.25
N ARG A 112 10.46 10.06 11.79
CA ARG A 112 10.33 11.52 11.57
C ARG A 112 11.45 12.31 12.21
N LYS A 113 11.95 11.88 13.38
CA LYS A 113 13.16 12.47 13.99
C LYS A 113 14.38 12.27 13.11
N GLU A 114 14.56 11.06 12.58
CA GLU A 114 15.65 10.74 11.67
C GLU A 114 15.61 11.64 10.43
N ASP A 115 14.43 11.83 9.82
CA ASP A 115 14.27 12.68 8.64
C ASP A 115 14.71 14.13 8.93
N VAL A 116 14.37 14.70 10.10
CA VAL A 116 14.86 16.02 10.52
C VAL A 116 16.39 16.04 10.62
N VAL A 117 16.99 15.04 11.28
CA VAL A 117 18.45 14.95 11.43
C VAL A 117 19.15 14.82 10.07
N THR A 118 18.57 14.08 9.12
CA THR A 118 19.14 13.94 7.77
C THR A 118 19.11 15.27 7.01
N ALA A 119 18.01 16.03 7.11
CA ALA A 119 17.90 17.35 6.50
C ALA A 119 18.88 18.37 7.14
N GLU A 120 19.05 18.34 8.47
CA GLU A 120 20.03 19.18 9.17
C GLU A 120 21.46 18.88 8.73
N LYS A 121 21.82 17.60 8.64
CA LYS A 121 23.15 17.18 8.17
C LYS A 121 23.40 17.59 6.73
N ALA A 122 22.40 17.48 5.85
CA ALA A 122 22.52 17.90 4.45
C ALA A 122 22.76 19.41 4.34
N LEU A 123 22.02 20.21 5.12
CA LEU A 123 22.20 21.67 5.17
C LEU A 123 23.57 22.06 5.73
N ALA A 124 24.00 21.44 6.84
CA ALA A 124 25.31 21.69 7.44
C ALA A 124 26.45 21.37 6.47
N LYS A 125 26.41 20.18 5.84
CA LYS A 125 27.40 19.76 4.85
C LYS A 125 27.48 20.73 3.67
N PHE A 126 26.34 21.24 3.21
CA PHE A 126 26.31 22.21 2.12
C PHE A 126 26.90 23.57 2.55
N LYS A 127 26.59 24.04 3.75
CA LYS A 127 27.18 25.27 4.32
C LYS A 127 28.71 25.17 4.43
N ASP A 128 29.21 24.01 4.85
CA ASP A 128 30.66 23.76 4.91
C ASP A 128 31.30 23.74 3.51
N GLN A 129 30.61 23.19 2.50
CA GLN A 129 31.12 23.13 1.12
C GLN A 129 31.24 24.48 0.43
N ILE A 130 30.28 25.39 0.65
CA ILE A 130 30.31 26.73 0.03
C ILE A 130 31.27 27.67 0.78
N GLY A 131 31.44 27.49 2.09
CA GLY A 131 32.32 28.28 2.94
C GLY A 131 31.71 29.62 3.39
N GLU A 132 32.33 30.25 4.39
CA GLU A 132 31.78 31.45 5.05
C GLU A 132 31.66 32.66 4.10
N ARG A 133 32.61 32.83 3.18
CA ARG A 133 32.62 33.98 2.27
C ARG A 133 31.43 33.98 1.31
N THR A 134 31.08 32.82 0.75
CA THR A 134 29.90 32.73 -0.12
C THR A 134 28.63 32.85 0.71
N LEU A 135 28.58 32.24 1.90
CA LEU A 135 27.42 32.36 2.79
C LEU A 135 27.14 33.84 3.15
N ALA A 136 28.18 34.62 3.44
CA ALA A 136 28.07 36.06 3.66
C ALA A 136 27.59 36.82 2.42
N ALA A 137 28.06 36.43 1.22
CA ALA A 137 27.60 37.03 -0.03
C ALA A 137 26.11 36.74 -0.31
N ILE A 138 25.65 35.53 0.01
CA ILE A 138 24.24 35.13 -0.09
C ILE A 138 23.38 35.91 0.92
N ALA A 139 23.84 36.06 2.17
CA ALA A 139 23.15 36.87 3.16
C ALA A 139 23.05 38.35 2.71
N ALA A 140 24.10 38.89 2.11
CA ALA A 140 24.10 40.24 1.55
C ALA A 140 23.18 40.38 0.32
N SER A 141 23.08 39.36 -0.55
CA SER A 141 22.13 39.37 -1.68
C SER A 141 20.69 39.31 -1.18
N GLN A 142 20.38 38.47 -0.19
CA GLN A 142 19.06 38.42 0.45
C GLN A 142 18.67 39.76 1.10
N LYS A 143 19.61 40.42 1.79
CA LYS A 143 19.36 41.74 2.38
C LYS A 143 19.05 42.79 1.31
N ARG A 144 19.79 42.81 0.19
CA ARG A 144 19.50 43.69 -0.94
C ARG A 144 18.10 43.44 -1.52
N VAL A 145 17.67 42.19 -1.65
CA VAL A 145 16.30 41.87 -2.12
C VAL A 145 15.25 42.43 -1.16
N ALA A 146 15.46 42.31 0.16
CA ALA A 146 14.55 42.88 1.15
C ALA A 146 14.50 44.42 1.08
N GLU A 147 15.65 45.08 0.92
CA GLU A 147 15.74 46.53 0.76
C GLU A 147 15.03 47.01 -0.52
N VAL A 148 15.24 46.34 -1.66
CA VAL A 148 14.55 46.66 -2.93
C VAL A 148 13.05 46.42 -2.82
N GLY A 149 12.62 45.37 -2.12
CA GLY A 149 11.20 45.14 -1.80
C GLY A 149 10.59 46.27 -0.97
N SER A 150 11.32 46.76 0.03
CA SER A 150 10.89 47.92 0.83
C SER A 150 10.81 49.21 0.00
N ASN A 151 11.75 49.43 -0.93
CA ASN A 151 11.72 50.55 -1.86
C ASN A 151 10.51 50.45 -2.81
N THR A 152 10.17 49.24 -3.27
CA THR A 152 8.99 49.00 -4.10
C THR A 152 7.73 49.45 -3.37
N ASN A 153 7.54 49.02 -2.12
CA ASN A 153 6.40 49.42 -1.30
C ASN A 153 6.35 50.94 -1.08
N ARG A 154 7.51 51.58 -0.92
CA ARG A 154 7.60 53.04 -0.77
C ARG A 154 7.14 53.76 -2.04
N VAL A 155 7.66 53.37 -3.21
CA VAL A 155 7.28 53.97 -4.50
C VAL A 155 5.80 53.73 -4.80
N GLU A 156 5.26 52.55 -4.49
CA GLU A 156 3.82 52.28 -4.64
C GLU A 156 2.97 53.19 -3.73
N ALA A 157 3.42 53.46 -2.50
CA ALA A 157 2.76 54.40 -1.61
C ALA A 157 2.83 55.85 -2.14
N ASP A 158 3.98 56.28 -2.66
CA ASP A 158 4.17 57.61 -3.24
C ASP A 158 3.29 57.82 -4.50
N ILE A 159 3.14 56.78 -5.33
CA ILE A 159 2.22 56.76 -6.47
C ILE A 159 0.78 56.91 -6.00
N ALA A 160 0.37 56.18 -4.97
CA ALA A 160 -0.99 56.26 -4.41
C ALA A 160 -1.29 57.65 -3.82
N ALA A 161 -0.33 58.25 -3.10
CA ALA A 161 -0.43 59.60 -2.58
C ALA A 161 -0.56 60.63 -3.71
N THR A 162 0.31 60.56 -4.73
CA THR A 162 0.29 61.46 -5.89
C THR A 162 -1.02 61.33 -6.68
N THR A 163 -1.54 60.12 -6.82
CA THR A 163 -2.84 59.87 -7.47
C THR A 163 -3.97 60.58 -6.71
N THR A 164 -3.97 60.47 -5.38
CA THR A 164 -4.95 61.12 -4.50
C THR A 164 -4.86 62.64 -4.61
N ASP A 165 -3.65 63.20 -4.61
CA ASP A 165 -3.41 64.65 -4.77
C ASP A 165 -3.94 65.17 -6.11
N ILE A 166 -3.69 64.43 -7.20
CA ILE A 166 -4.21 64.77 -8.54
C ILE A 166 -5.74 64.79 -8.53
N GLU A 167 -6.38 63.78 -7.95
CA GLU A 167 -7.84 63.69 -7.87
C GLU A 167 -8.45 64.84 -7.05
N GLN A 168 -7.84 65.18 -5.92
CA GLN A 168 -8.27 66.32 -5.10
C GLN A 168 -8.13 67.65 -5.85
N LEU A 169 -7.01 67.86 -6.54
CA LEU A 169 -6.79 69.04 -7.38
C LEU A 169 -7.80 69.11 -8.51
N LYS A 170 -8.06 68.03 -9.24
CA LYS A 170 -9.09 67.96 -10.31
C LYS A 170 -10.47 68.33 -9.78
N LYS A 171 -10.85 67.80 -8.61
CA LYS A 171 -12.12 68.12 -7.95
C LYS A 171 -12.23 69.61 -7.58
N SER A 172 -11.14 70.24 -7.12
CA SER A 172 -11.12 71.66 -6.73
C SER A 172 -11.40 72.63 -7.89
N ILE A 173 -11.12 72.22 -9.13
CA ILE A 173 -11.33 73.03 -10.34
C ILE A 173 -12.44 72.50 -11.26
N GLY A 174 -13.20 71.51 -10.78
CA GLY A 174 -14.36 70.96 -11.49
C GLY A 174 -14.03 70.16 -12.75
N ILE A 175 -12.82 69.59 -12.83
CA ILE A 175 -12.42 68.72 -13.95
C ILE A 175 -12.75 67.28 -13.58
N THR A 176 -13.61 66.65 -14.39
CA THR A 176 -14.01 65.23 -14.23
C THR A 176 -13.46 64.32 -15.33
N ALA A 177 -12.94 64.90 -16.41
CA ALA A 177 -12.38 64.17 -17.54
C ALA A 177 -10.98 63.63 -17.21
N ASP A 178 -10.62 62.49 -17.82
CA ASP A 178 -9.27 61.93 -17.71
C ASP A 178 -8.28 62.78 -18.52
N THR A 179 -7.67 63.76 -17.86
CA THR A 179 -6.66 64.67 -18.45
C THR A 179 -5.24 64.09 -18.47
N ARG A 180 -5.05 62.80 -18.14
CA ARG A 180 -3.73 62.17 -18.08
C ARG A 180 -2.87 62.26 -19.34
N PRO A 181 -3.40 62.27 -20.58
CA PRO A 181 -2.51 62.49 -21.73
C PRO A 181 -1.98 63.92 -21.73
N GLU A 182 -0.66 64.07 -21.79
CA GLU A 182 0.06 65.35 -21.74
C GLU A 182 -0.49 66.38 -22.74
N ALA A 183 -0.89 65.91 -23.93
CA ALA A 183 -1.53 66.73 -24.97
C ALA A 183 -2.89 67.34 -24.55
N ALA A 184 -3.68 66.62 -23.75
CA ALA A 184 -4.96 67.14 -23.24
C ALA A 184 -4.73 68.24 -22.19
N MET A 185 -3.73 68.06 -21.31
CA MET A 185 -3.34 69.06 -20.32
C MET A 185 -2.79 70.33 -21.00
N GLU A 186 -1.97 70.16 -22.03
CA GLU A 186 -1.43 71.28 -22.80
C GLU A 186 -2.54 72.07 -23.50
N GLY A 187 -3.56 71.40 -24.02
CA GLY A 187 -4.75 72.02 -24.57
C GLY A 187 -5.51 72.89 -23.56
N LEU A 188 -5.72 72.38 -22.34
CA LEU A 188 -6.39 73.12 -21.26
C LEU A 188 -5.60 74.35 -20.80
N LEU A 189 -4.27 74.25 -20.73
CA LEU A 189 -3.41 75.38 -20.40
C LEU A 189 -3.43 76.46 -21.47
N ARG A 190 -3.40 76.07 -22.75
CA ARG A 190 -3.54 76.99 -23.88
C ARG A 190 -4.90 77.70 -23.85
N GLN A 191 -5.98 76.95 -23.62
CA GLN A 191 -7.33 77.52 -23.48
C GLN A 191 -7.41 78.50 -22.31
N GLY A 192 -6.88 78.15 -21.15
CA GLY A 192 -6.85 79.04 -19.98
C GLY A 192 -6.06 80.33 -20.22
N ASN A 193 -4.92 80.27 -20.93
CA ASN A 193 -4.15 81.46 -21.29
C ASN A 193 -4.91 82.38 -22.25
N VAL A 194 -5.62 81.81 -23.24
CA VAL A 194 -6.44 82.59 -24.18
C VAL A 194 -7.62 83.23 -23.45
N GLU A 195 -8.28 82.52 -22.52
CA GLU A 195 -9.39 83.04 -21.71
C GLU A 195 -8.97 84.26 -20.89
N ILE A 196 -7.80 84.20 -20.24
CA ILE A 196 -7.24 85.34 -19.49
C ILE A 196 -7.00 86.54 -20.42
N LEU A 197 -6.42 86.31 -21.60
CA LEU A 197 -6.09 87.36 -22.56
C LEU A 197 -7.34 88.04 -23.14
N GLU A 198 -8.43 87.29 -23.33
CA GLU A 198 -9.74 87.83 -23.73
C GLU A 198 -10.43 88.62 -22.60
N LEU A 199 -10.30 88.16 -21.35
CA LEU A 199 -10.84 88.87 -20.19
C LEU A 199 -10.09 90.18 -19.90
N GLU A 200 -8.78 90.22 -20.13
CA GLU A 200 -7.96 91.44 -19.98
C GLU A 200 -8.39 92.55 -20.95
N LYS A 201 -8.82 92.21 -22.17
CA LYS A 201 -9.39 93.17 -23.14
C LYS A 201 -10.69 93.85 -22.65
N ARG A 202 -11.40 93.26 -21.68
CA ARG A 202 -12.67 93.79 -21.13
C ARG A 202 -12.48 94.84 -20.02
N GLY A 203 -11.25 95.12 -19.60
CA GLY A 203 -10.96 96.16 -18.60
C GLY A 203 -11.54 95.87 -17.20
N ALA A 204 -11.95 96.92 -16.47
CA ALA A 204 -12.31 96.85 -15.05
C ALA A 204 -13.45 95.87 -14.70
N ALA A 205 -14.37 95.61 -15.63
CA ALA A 205 -15.48 94.67 -15.44
C ALA A 205 -15.03 93.19 -15.38
N GLY A 206 -13.82 92.88 -15.88
CA GLY A 206 -13.27 91.52 -15.93
C GLY A 206 -12.42 91.12 -14.72
N ALA A 207 -12.02 92.06 -13.86
CA ALA A 207 -11.04 91.83 -12.79
C ALA A 207 -11.32 90.59 -11.89
N PRO A 208 -12.53 90.37 -11.32
CA PRO A 208 -12.78 89.20 -10.48
C PRO A 208 -12.83 87.87 -11.26
N LEU A 209 -13.11 87.90 -12.56
CA LEU A 209 -13.08 86.72 -13.43
C LEU A 209 -11.65 86.35 -13.82
N ILE A 210 -10.79 87.35 -14.04
CA ILE A 210 -9.36 87.16 -14.31
C ILE A 210 -8.68 86.44 -13.13
N GLU A 211 -8.98 86.83 -11.88
CA GLU A 211 -8.42 86.15 -10.70
C GLU A 211 -8.86 84.69 -10.57
N ARG A 212 -10.11 84.36 -10.92
CA ARG A 212 -10.59 82.96 -10.98
C ARG A 212 -9.91 82.17 -12.10
N ALA A 213 -9.71 82.78 -13.28
CA ALA A 213 -9.03 82.14 -14.40
C ALA A 213 -7.54 81.90 -14.07
N ARG A 214 -6.88 82.85 -13.40
CA ARG A 214 -5.49 82.71 -12.92
C ARG A 214 -5.35 81.60 -11.89
N SER A 215 -6.23 81.53 -10.89
CA SER A 215 -6.17 80.46 -9.88
C SER A 215 -6.41 79.07 -10.50
N LYS A 216 -7.34 78.97 -11.46
CA LYS A 216 -7.55 77.75 -12.27
C LYS A 216 -6.31 77.37 -13.08
N LEU A 217 -5.64 78.33 -13.72
CA LEU A 217 -4.40 78.09 -14.48
C LEU A 217 -3.27 77.59 -13.57
N VAL A 218 -3.13 78.18 -12.37
CA VAL A 218 -2.15 77.73 -11.37
C VAL A 218 -2.44 76.29 -10.93
N ALA A 219 -3.71 75.96 -10.67
CA ALA A 219 -4.12 74.60 -10.33
C ALA A 219 -3.85 73.61 -11.47
N LEU A 220 -4.13 73.99 -12.73
CA LEU A 220 -3.80 73.17 -13.92
C LEU A 220 -2.29 72.90 -14.04
N ARG A 221 -1.44 73.92 -13.85
CA ARG A 221 0.02 73.74 -13.83
C ARG A 221 0.47 72.82 -12.70
N ARG A 222 -0.18 72.90 -11.53
CA ARG A 222 0.11 72.00 -10.41
C ARG A 222 -0.29 70.56 -10.73
N ILE A 223 -1.44 70.34 -11.37
CA ILE A 223 -1.86 69.01 -11.84
C ILE A 223 -0.85 68.48 -12.86
N GLN A 224 -0.45 69.28 -13.85
CA GLN A 224 0.57 68.89 -14.84
C GLN A 224 1.88 68.46 -14.16
N ALA A 225 2.34 69.21 -13.17
CA ALA A 225 3.55 68.87 -12.42
C ALA A 225 3.41 67.56 -11.63
N GLN A 226 2.22 67.27 -11.07
CA GLN A 226 1.97 66.00 -10.38
C GLN A 226 1.81 64.82 -11.33
N GLU A 227 1.18 65.02 -12.50
CA GLU A 227 1.07 64.00 -13.55
C GLU A 227 2.46 63.63 -14.11
N ALA A 228 3.36 64.61 -14.28
CA ALA A 228 4.76 64.34 -14.63
C ALA A 228 5.49 63.53 -13.54
N ARG A 229 5.34 63.89 -12.27
CA ARG A 229 5.89 63.13 -11.13
C ARG A 229 5.36 61.70 -11.08
N PHE A 230 4.07 61.52 -11.32
CA PHE A 230 3.45 60.19 -11.38
C PHE A 230 4.07 59.36 -12.49
N ALA A 231 4.28 59.93 -13.69
CA ALA A 231 4.91 59.23 -14.79
C ALA A 231 6.36 58.83 -14.47
N ASP A 232 7.12 59.70 -13.80
CA ASP A 232 8.49 59.40 -13.38
C ASP A 232 8.52 58.29 -12.31
N LEU A 233 7.65 58.37 -11.29
CA LEU A 233 7.50 57.31 -10.27
C LEU A 233 7.06 55.97 -10.88
N GLN A 234 6.21 55.98 -11.92
CA GLN A 234 5.85 54.76 -12.64
C GLN A 234 7.04 54.15 -13.38
N ARG A 235 7.93 54.97 -13.98
CA ARG A 235 9.17 54.47 -14.59
C ARG A 235 10.09 53.88 -13.53
N GLU A 236 10.28 54.57 -12.42
CA GLU A 236 11.07 54.08 -11.28
C GLU A 236 10.50 52.76 -10.75
N LEU A 237 9.17 52.66 -10.56
CA LEU A 237 8.52 51.43 -10.12
C LEU A 237 8.77 50.27 -11.09
N ASN A 238 8.67 50.52 -12.40
CA ASN A 238 8.91 49.50 -13.41
C ASN A 238 10.37 49.03 -13.42
N GLU A 239 11.31 49.94 -13.22
CA GLU A 239 12.73 49.62 -13.10
C GLU A 239 13.01 48.79 -11.84
N VAL A 240 12.52 49.24 -10.68
CA VAL A 240 12.66 48.54 -9.40
C VAL A 240 12.01 47.15 -9.47
N LYS A 241 10.81 47.02 -10.05
CA LYS A 241 10.14 45.73 -10.23
C LYS A 241 10.95 44.76 -11.09
N ARG A 242 11.61 45.25 -12.14
CA ARG A 242 12.52 44.42 -12.95
C ARG A 242 13.69 43.93 -12.12
N LEU A 243 14.33 44.82 -11.36
CA LEU A 243 15.43 44.46 -10.47
C LEU A 243 15.03 43.42 -9.41
N VAL A 244 13.81 43.51 -8.85
CA VAL A 244 13.27 42.49 -7.94
C VAL A 244 13.15 41.14 -8.64
N VAL A 245 12.52 41.09 -9.82
CA VAL A 245 12.31 39.84 -10.55
C VAL A 245 13.64 39.19 -10.92
N ASP A 246 14.61 39.96 -11.40
CA ASP A 246 15.92 39.44 -11.79
C ASP A 246 16.71 38.94 -10.58
N SER A 247 16.70 39.69 -9.48
CA SER A 247 17.33 39.27 -8.22
C SER A 247 16.67 38.02 -7.64
N GLN A 248 15.34 37.90 -7.76
CA GLN A 248 14.58 36.77 -7.24
C GLN A 248 14.73 35.50 -8.10
N ARG A 249 14.89 35.66 -9.42
CA ARG A 249 15.23 34.55 -10.34
C ARG A 249 16.61 33.99 -10.03
N ALA A 250 17.61 34.86 -9.85
CA ALA A 250 18.95 34.43 -9.44
C ALA A 250 18.93 33.65 -8.11
N ALA A 251 18.11 34.12 -7.15
CA ALA A 251 17.95 33.49 -5.84
C ALA A 251 17.06 32.22 -5.82
N THR A 252 16.30 31.93 -6.87
CA THR A 252 15.45 30.71 -6.96
C THR A 252 16.00 29.65 -7.92
N ASP A 253 17.04 29.95 -8.69
CA ASP A 253 17.66 28.98 -9.59
C ASP A 253 18.36 27.85 -8.79
N ALA A 254 17.89 26.61 -8.96
CA ALA A 254 18.43 25.44 -8.28
C ALA A 254 19.89 25.09 -8.66
N ARG A 255 20.43 25.73 -9.72
CA ARG A 255 21.84 25.57 -10.12
C ARG A 255 22.78 26.50 -9.35
N THR A 256 22.26 27.56 -8.73
CA THR A 256 23.08 28.49 -7.96
C THR A 256 23.23 28.02 -6.51
N PRO A 257 24.35 28.36 -5.84
CA PRO A 257 24.52 28.06 -4.41
C PRO A 257 23.40 28.66 -3.55
N GLU A 258 22.85 29.81 -3.96
CA GLU A 258 21.72 30.49 -3.32
C GLU A 258 20.43 29.66 -3.37
N GLY A 259 20.06 29.17 -4.57
CA GLY A 259 18.87 28.35 -4.73
C GLY A 259 19.00 26.99 -4.05
N GLN A 260 20.19 26.38 -4.07
CA GLN A 260 20.47 25.13 -3.36
C GLN A 260 20.37 25.30 -1.84
N LEU A 261 20.94 26.37 -1.29
CA LEU A 261 20.82 26.69 0.14
C LEU A 261 19.35 26.85 0.53
N ARG A 262 18.60 27.65 -0.23
CA ARG A 262 17.18 27.93 0.03
C ARG A 262 16.32 26.68 -0.05
N ARG A 263 16.62 25.77 -0.98
CA ARG A 263 15.95 24.47 -1.07
C ARG A 263 16.20 23.62 0.18
N LEU A 264 17.46 23.48 0.60
CA LEU A 264 17.81 22.70 1.79
C LEU A 264 17.21 23.29 3.08
N GLU A 265 17.16 24.63 3.20
CA GLU A 265 16.49 25.30 4.31
C GLU A 265 14.98 25.03 4.32
N LYS A 266 14.34 25.02 3.13
CA LYS A 266 12.92 24.66 2.99
C LYS A 266 12.67 23.19 3.35
N ASP A 267 13.51 22.27 2.86
CA ASP A 267 13.39 20.83 3.14
C ASP A 267 13.52 20.56 4.65
N LEU A 268 14.45 21.26 5.32
CA LEU A 268 14.58 21.20 6.79
C LEU A 268 13.34 21.75 7.51
N ALA A 269 12.82 22.90 7.07
CA ALA A 269 11.63 23.49 7.66
C ALA A 269 10.40 22.56 7.50
N GLU A 270 10.24 21.94 6.34
CA GLU A 270 9.18 20.98 6.08
C GLU A 270 9.30 19.74 6.97
N ALA A 271 10.50 19.16 7.09
CA ALA A 271 10.74 18.02 7.98
C ALA A 271 10.37 18.34 9.44
N LYS A 272 10.73 19.54 9.93
CA LYS A 272 10.37 20.02 11.28
C LYS A 272 8.87 20.15 11.45
N ILE A 273 8.17 20.76 10.48
CA ILE A 273 6.71 20.90 10.51
C ILE A 273 6.03 19.52 10.53
N GLN A 274 6.50 18.58 9.70
CA GLN A 274 5.96 17.22 9.67
C GLN A 274 6.15 16.51 11.01
N PHE A 275 7.33 16.65 11.62
CA PHE A 275 7.61 16.10 12.95
C PHE A 275 6.72 16.74 14.04
N GLU A 276 6.63 18.06 14.10
CA GLU A 276 5.76 18.75 15.07
C GLU A 276 4.28 18.40 14.87
N THR A 277 3.82 18.36 13.63
CA THR A 277 2.45 17.96 13.28
C THR A 277 2.18 16.53 13.73
N TYR A 278 3.15 15.63 13.55
CA TYR A 278 3.06 14.26 14.04
C TYR A 278 2.93 14.23 15.57
N LEU A 279 3.78 14.97 16.31
CA LEU A 279 3.70 15.06 17.77
C LEU A 279 2.38 15.67 18.26
N ARG A 280 1.82 16.64 17.55
CA ARG A 280 0.52 17.24 17.90
C ARG A 280 -0.64 16.29 17.67
N ARG A 281 -0.58 15.52 16.58
CA ARG A 281 -1.64 14.55 16.20
C ARG A 281 -1.57 13.28 17.06
N PHE A 282 -0.37 12.85 17.40
CA PHE A 282 -0.08 11.71 18.23
C PHE A 282 0.83 12.15 19.37
N PRO A 283 0.29 12.91 20.34
CA PRO A 283 1.05 13.23 21.54
C PRO A 283 1.50 11.89 22.13
N SER A 284 2.78 11.80 22.50
CA SER A 284 3.38 10.63 23.16
C SER A 284 2.59 10.36 24.42
N ALA A 285 1.51 9.63 24.24
CA ALA A 285 0.57 9.35 25.27
C ALA A 285 1.22 8.20 26.05
N THR A 286 1.86 8.58 27.14
CA THR A 286 1.84 7.85 28.42
C THR A 286 0.39 7.60 28.91
N SER A 287 -0.62 7.61 28.03
CA SER A 287 -1.93 7.01 28.21
C SER A 287 -1.78 5.49 28.17
N SER A 288 -1.06 4.99 29.18
CA SER A 288 -1.16 3.64 29.74
C SER A 288 -2.56 3.38 30.35
N ARG A 289 -3.62 3.98 29.79
CA ARG A 289 -5.00 3.84 30.26
C ARG A 289 -5.76 2.76 29.49
N SER A 290 -5.32 2.38 28.29
CA SER A 290 -5.92 1.28 27.51
C SER A 290 -5.38 -0.10 27.87
N LEU A 291 -4.26 -0.20 28.60
CA LEU A 291 -3.69 -1.48 29.07
C LEU A 291 -3.76 -1.68 30.59
N GLN A 292 -4.38 -0.76 31.33
CA GLN A 292 -4.51 -0.86 32.79
C GLN A 292 -5.58 -1.86 33.28
N VAL A 293 -6.36 -2.47 32.40
CA VAL A 293 -7.52 -3.32 32.80
C VAL A 293 -7.20 -4.82 32.83
N LEU A 294 -6.02 -5.25 32.37
CA LEU A 294 -5.57 -6.64 32.57
C LEU A 294 -4.82 -6.85 33.91
N ARG A 295 -4.67 -5.80 34.73
CA ARG A 295 -4.12 -5.87 36.09
C ARG A 295 -5.04 -6.53 37.13
N ALA A 296 -6.05 -7.28 36.69
CA ALA A 296 -6.91 -8.07 37.58
C ALA A 296 -6.79 -9.57 37.23
N PRO A 297 -5.62 -10.20 37.52
CA PRO A 297 -5.46 -11.66 37.42
C PRO A 297 -6.49 -12.44 38.26
N GLU A 298 -7.15 -11.79 39.22
CA GLU A 298 -8.07 -12.43 40.17
C GLU A 298 -9.44 -12.85 39.61
N ARG A 299 -9.73 -12.62 38.32
CA ARG A 299 -11.08 -12.88 37.74
C ARG A 299 -11.16 -13.96 36.66
N ILE A 300 -10.04 -14.43 36.13
CA ILE A 300 -10.04 -15.55 35.18
C ILE A 300 -9.87 -16.83 36.01
N ARG A 301 -10.89 -17.69 36.02
CA ARG A 301 -10.84 -19.01 36.65
C ARG A 301 -10.89 -20.06 35.57
N VAL A 302 -9.92 -20.98 35.58
CA VAL A 302 -9.97 -22.18 34.76
C VAL A 302 -11.12 -23.03 35.28
N ILE A 303 -12.10 -23.31 34.43
CA ILE A 303 -13.28 -24.12 34.78
C ILE A 303 -12.92 -25.59 34.60
N ASP A 304 -12.46 -25.93 33.39
CA ASP A 304 -11.99 -27.26 33.03
C ASP A 304 -10.57 -27.20 32.49
N ALA A 305 -9.71 -28.08 33.04
CA ALA A 305 -8.36 -28.24 32.53
C ALA A 305 -8.37 -28.98 31.19
N PRO A 306 -7.41 -28.68 30.28
CA PRO A 306 -7.24 -29.44 29.05
C PRO A 306 -7.08 -30.94 29.29
N ARG A 307 -7.85 -31.77 28.58
CA ARG A 307 -7.81 -33.24 28.67
C ARG A 307 -7.84 -33.86 27.28
N ASP A 308 -7.28 -35.06 27.17
CA ASP A 308 -7.36 -35.86 25.95
C ASP A 308 -8.80 -36.33 25.70
N PRO A 309 -9.29 -36.36 24.44
CA PRO A 309 -10.62 -36.86 24.14
C PRO A 309 -10.70 -38.38 24.36
N GLU A 310 -11.74 -38.83 25.05
CA GLU A 310 -12.00 -40.27 25.30
C GLU A 310 -12.26 -41.05 23.99
N PHE A 311 -12.88 -40.41 23.00
CA PHE A 311 -13.18 -41.01 21.71
C PHE A 311 -12.81 -40.08 20.54
N PRO A 312 -12.30 -40.61 19.41
CA PRO A 312 -11.99 -39.81 18.24
C PRO A 312 -13.28 -39.27 17.59
N LEU A 313 -13.37 -37.95 17.39
CA LEU A 313 -14.54 -37.30 16.77
C LEU A 313 -14.69 -37.62 15.27
N THR A 314 -13.60 -38.00 14.58
CA THR A 314 -13.63 -38.38 13.16
C THR A 314 -13.25 -39.86 13.00
N SER A 315 -14.13 -40.62 12.35
CA SER A 315 -13.89 -42.05 12.08
C SER A 315 -13.35 -42.24 10.67
N ARG A 316 -12.15 -42.84 10.56
CA ARG A 316 -11.52 -43.19 9.26
C ARG A 316 -12.42 -44.13 8.43
N LEU A 317 -13.25 -44.93 9.09
CA LEU A 317 -14.16 -45.87 8.44
C LEU A 317 -15.19 -45.17 7.54
N LYS A 318 -15.64 -43.96 7.90
CA LYS A 318 -16.61 -43.20 7.10
C LYS A 318 -16.05 -42.87 5.70
N TYR A 319 -14.78 -42.47 5.62
CA TYR A 319 -14.13 -42.16 4.35
C TYR A 319 -13.83 -43.40 3.52
N ILE A 320 -13.44 -44.51 4.17
CA ILE A 320 -13.22 -45.80 3.48
C ILE A 320 -14.53 -46.27 2.83
N LEU A 321 -15.65 -46.20 3.56
CA LEU A 321 -16.96 -46.60 3.04
C LEU A 321 -17.41 -45.69 1.89
N ALA A 322 -17.26 -44.37 2.03
CA ALA A 322 -17.60 -43.43 0.98
C ALA A 322 -16.77 -43.65 -0.30
N GLY A 323 -15.47 -43.94 -0.16
CA GLY A 323 -14.59 -44.26 -1.28
C GLY A 323 -15.00 -45.54 -2.00
N ALA A 324 -15.38 -46.59 -1.26
CA ALA A 324 -15.85 -47.84 -1.85
C ALA A 324 -17.15 -47.64 -2.66
N VAL A 325 -18.10 -46.87 -2.13
CA VAL A 325 -19.35 -46.55 -2.83
C VAL A 325 -19.07 -45.73 -4.09
N ALA A 326 -18.20 -44.72 -4.00
CA ALA A 326 -17.82 -43.89 -5.15
C ALA A 326 -17.15 -44.72 -6.26
N ALA A 327 -16.26 -45.65 -5.90
CA ALA A 327 -15.57 -46.51 -6.85
C ALA A 327 -16.54 -47.45 -7.61
N LEU A 328 -17.53 -48.02 -6.91
CA LEU A 328 -18.56 -48.85 -7.54
C LEU A 328 -19.40 -48.05 -8.53
N LEU A 329 -19.86 -46.86 -8.14
CA LEU A 329 -20.64 -45.98 -9.02
C LEU A 329 -19.83 -45.57 -10.24
N LEU A 330 -18.56 -45.20 -10.05
CA LEU A 330 -17.67 -44.83 -11.16
C LEU A 330 -17.43 -46.01 -12.11
N SER A 331 -17.25 -47.22 -11.59
CA SER A 331 -17.06 -48.43 -12.39
C SER A 331 -18.27 -48.74 -13.26
N VAL A 332 -19.48 -48.66 -12.69
CA VAL A 332 -20.72 -48.87 -13.45
C VAL A 332 -20.90 -47.77 -14.50
N GLY A 333 -20.62 -46.51 -14.13
CA GLY A 333 -20.69 -45.38 -15.04
C GLY A 333 -19.74 -45.49 -16.23
N LEU A 334 -18.49 -45.92 -16.00
CA LEU A 334 -17.51 -46.13 -17.07
C LEU A 334 -17.91 -47.29 -17.98
N ALA A 335 -18.41 -48.40 -17.43
CA ALA A 335 -18.90 -49.53 -18.23
C ALA A 335 -20.11 -49.13 -19.10
N ALA A 336 -21.07 -48.40 -18.53
CA ALA A 336 -22.23 -47.89 -19.27
C ALA A 336 -21.83 -46.88 -20.36
N SER A 337 -20.85 -46.01 -20.06
CA SER A 337 -20.33 -45.03 -21.03
C SER A 337 -19.59 -45.72 -22.18
N ALA A 338 -18.81 -46.77 -21.89
CA ALA A 338 -18.14 -47.57 -22.91
C ALA A 338 -19.14 -48.29 -23.82
N GLU A 339 -20.23 -48.83 -23.26
CA GLU A 339 -21.31 -49.45 -24.05
C GLU A 339 -22.07 -48.41 -24.90
N ALA A 340 -22.35 -47.23 -24.35
CA ALA A 340 -23.07 -46.17 -25.07
C ALA A 340 -22.27 -45.58 -26.24
N LEU A 341 -20.94 -45.63 -26.18
CA LEU A 341 -20.04 -45.16 -27.24
C LEU A 341 -19.69 -46.27 -28.27
N ASP A 342 -20.08 -47.52 -28.03
CA ASP A 342 -19.85 -48.61 -28.99
C ASP A 342 -20.92 -48.60 -30.10
N GLN A 343 -20.51 -48.23 -31.32
CA GLN A 343 -21.40 -48.19 -32.49
C GLN A 343 -21.59 -49.57 -33.18
N ARG A 344 -21.07 -50.66 -32.61
CA ARG A 344 -21.20 -52.00 -33.21
C ARG A 344 -22.60 -52.57 -33.03
N VAL A 345 -23.23 -52.92 -34.14
CA VAL A 345 -24.53 -53.62 -34.14
C VAL A 345 -24.32 -55.09 -33.80
N ARG A 346 -24.58 -55.47 -32.54
CA ARG A 346 -24.36 -56.84 -32.03
C ARG A 346 -25.62 -57.70 -32.01
N ARG A 347 -26.81 -57.10 -31.95
CA ARG A 347 -28.08 -57.83 -31.86
C ARG A 347 -28.85 -57.71 -33.17
N ALA A 348 -29.54 -58.79 -33.55
CA ALA A 348 -30.38 -58.78 -34.75
C ALA A 348 -31.42 -57.65 -34.71
N ARG A 349 -32.06 -57.44 -33.55
CA ARG A 349 -33.02 -56.35 -33.33
C ARG A 349 -32.45 -54.96 -33.59
N ASP A 350 -31.19 -54.72 -33.22
CA ASP A 350 -30.54 -53.42 -33.44
C ASP A 350 -30.34 -53.19 -34.94
N PHE A 351 -29.98 -54.24 -35.69
CA PHE A 351 -29.86 -54.19 -37.15
C PHE A 351 -31.20 -53.96 -37.86
N GLU A 352 -32.25 -54.66 -37.43
CA GLU A 352 -33.61 -54.51 -37.97
C GLU A 352 -34.13 -53.09 -37.76
N ASN A 353 -33.94 -52.53 -36.56
CA ASN A 353 -34.37 -51.17 -36.24
C ASN A 353 -33.64 -50.10 -37.04
N ILE A 354 -32.35 -50.30 -37.34
CA ILE A 354 -31.54 -49.34 -38.12
C ILE A 354 -31.87 -49.42 -39.61
N THR A 355 -32.02 -50.63 -40.16
CA THR A 355 -32.15 -50.84 -41.61
C THR A 355 -33.60 -50.93 -42.09
N GLY A 356 -34.56 -51.17 -41.20
CA GLY A 356 -35.97 -51.40 -41.54
C GLY A 356 -36.25 -52.73 -42.23
N LEU A 357 -35.25 -53.61 -42.34
CA LEU A 357 -35.34 -54.91 -43.00
C LEU A 357 -35.33 -56.04 -41.96
N PRO A 358 -36.17 -57.08 -42.12
CA PRO A 358 -36.17 -58.23 -41.23
C PRO A 358 -34.89 -59.07 -41.42
N VAL A 359 -34.26 -59.50 -40.32
CA VAL A 359 -33.07 -60.35 -40.38
C VAL A 359 -33.50 -61.79 -40.64
N VAL A 360 -33.26 -62.28 -41.86
CA VAL A 360 -33.69 -63.62 -42.29
C VAL A 360 -32.78 -64.74 -41.74
N ALA A 361 -31.47 -64.49 -41.64
CA ALA A 361 -30.51 -65.47 -41.15
C ALA A 361 -29.28 -64.79 -40.52
N ARG A 362 -28.71 -65.42 -39.49
CA ARG A 362 -27.44 -65.01 -38.86
C ARG A 362 -26.38 -66.07 -39.16
N LEU A 363 -25.34 -65.68 -39.89
CA LEU A 363 -24.19 -66.55 -40.14
C LEU A 363 -23.26 -66.52 -38.91
N PRO A 364 -22.83 -67.67 -38.38
CA PRO A 364 -21.81 -67.71 -37.34
C PRO A 364 -20.49 -67.19 -37.93
N ALA A 365 -19.74 -66.41 -37.16
CA ALA A 365 -18.39 -66.04 -37.53
C ALA A 365 -17.55 -67.33 -37.60
N ALA A 366 -17.12 -67.73 -38.79
CA ALA A 366 -16.24 -68.88 -38.95
C ALA A 366 -14.90 -68.57 -38.27
N ILE A 367 -14.51 -69.41 -37.32
CA ILE A 367 -13.13 -69.45 -36.82
C ILE A 367 -12.32 -70.04 -37.97
N PRO A 368 -11.34 -69.33 -38.58
CA PRO A 368 -10.51 -69.95 -39.60
C PRO A 368 -9.72 -71.11 -38.95
N GLU A 369 -10.03 -72.35 -39.34
CA GLU A 369 -9.19 -73.49 -38.99
C GLU A 369 -7.81 -73.29 -39.63
N PRO A 370 -6.71 -73.51 -38.88
CA PRO A 370 -5.38 -73.41 -39.44
C PRO A 370 -5.21 -74.48 -40.52
N VAL A 371 -4.88 -74.04 -41.74
CA VAL A 371 -4.55 -74.93 -42.86
C VAL A 371 -3.27 -75.69 -42.51
N VAL A 372 -3.40 -76.98 -42.20
CA VAL A 372 -2.26 -77.90 -42.03
C VAL A 372 -1.89 -78.43 -43.42
N LEU A 373 -0.70 -78.11 -43.90
CA LEU A 373 -0.14 -78.72 -45.12
C LEU A 373 0.43 -80.09 -44.72
N ASP A 374 -0.10 -81.17 -45.29
CA ASP A 374 0.38 -82.54 -45.04
C ASP A 374 1.85 -82.69 -45.45
N GLU A 375 2.69 -82.91 -44.44
CA GLU A 375 4.12 -83.20 -44.59
C GLU A 375 4.30 -84.72 -44.81
N PHE A 376 4.96 -85.09 -45.91
CA PHE A 376 5.22 -86.47 -46.34
C PHE A 376 5.86 -87.31 -45.22
N GLN A 377 5.19 -88.39 -44.80
CA GLN A 377 5.72 -89.38 -43.86
C GLN A 377 6.73 -90.32 -44.54
N GLU A 378 7.99 -90.31 -44.07
CA GLU A 378 8.88 -91.47 -44.17
C GLU A 378 8.74 -92.37 -42.92
N PRO A 379 8.76 -93.72 -43.06
CA PRO A 379 8.50 -94.61 -41.93
C PRO A 379 9.75 -94.89 -41.09
N VAL A 380 9.68 -94.61 -39.79
CA VAL A 380 10.70 -95.00 -38.78
C VAL A 380 10.26 -96.29 -38.07
N PRO A 381 11.13 -97.32 -37.92
CA PRO A 381 10.79 -98.60 -37.33
C PRO A 381 10.72 -98.57 -35.79
N SER A 382 9.87 -99.45 -35.24
CA SER A 382 9.46 -99.56 -33.84
C SER A 382 10.58 -100.04 -32.90
N PRO A 383 10.76 -99.47 -31.69
CA PRO A 383 11.72 -99.99 -30.72
C PRO A 383 11.09 -101.12 -29.87
N GLN A 384 11.77 -102.27 -29.83
CA GLN A 384 11.45 -103.36 -28.93
C GLN A 384 11.93 -103.09 -27.49
N LYS A 385 11.03 -103.39 -26.56
CA LYS A 385 11.20 -103.77 -25.14
C LYS A 385 12.61 -104.25 -24.70
N LYS A 386 13.19 -103.59 -23.68
CA LYS A 386 13.32 -104.05 -22.26
C LYS A 386 14.54 -103.45 -21.55
N ALA A 387 14.36 -103.39 -20.22
CA ALA A 387 15.35 -103.61 -19.16
C ALA A 387 15.81 -102.38 -18.38
N SER A 388 15.43 -102.43 -17.11
CA SER A 388 16.01 -101.74 -15.96
C SER A 388 17.54 -101.77 -15.96
N TRP A 389 18.19 -100.73 -15.42
CA TRP A 389 18.69 -100.73 -14.05
C TRP A 389 19.39 -99.40 -13.71
N LYS A 390 19.59 -99.20 -12.41
CA LYS A 390 20.00 -98.02 -11.66
C LYS A 390 21.40 -97.48 -12.00
N GLY A 391 21.62 -96.21 -11.68
CA GLY A 391 22.75 -95.85 -10.80
C GLY A 391 23.52 -94.57 -11.11
N ASN A 392 23.41 -93.62 -10.17
CA ASN A 392 24.44 -92.73 -9.61
C ASN A 392 25.28 -91.75 -10.46
N GLY A 393 25.45 -90.54 -9.90
CA GLY A 393 26.47 -89.54 -10.22
C GLY A 393 25.85 -88.15 -10.45
N SER A 394 25.66 -87.33 -9.42
CA SER A 394 26.65 -86.39 -8.83
C SER A 394 27.05 -85.21 -9.73
N LEU A 395 26.60 -84.03 -9.27
CA LEU A 395 27.22 -82.70 -9.32
C LEU A 395 27.29 -81.88 -10.63
N SER A 396 26.75 -80.65 -10.48
CA SER A 396 27.29 -79.36 -10.93
C SER A 396 27.46 -79.09 -12.44
N ASN A 397 26.66 -78.17 -12.98
CA ASN A 397 27.14 -76.84 -13.39
C ASN A 397 26.02 -75.96 -13.99
N LEU A 398 25.98 -74.71 -13.50
CA LEU A 398 25.34 -73.47 -13.98
C LEU A 398 25.66 -73.19 -15.49
N PRO A 399 25.04 -72.22 -16.23
CA PRO A 399 24.60 -70.90 -15.75
C PRO A 399 23.40 -70.20 -16.46
N ILE A 400 23.15 -69.01 -15.92
CA ILE A 400 22.29 -67.86 -16.27
C ILE A 400 22.52 -67.32 -17.70
N LEU A 401 21.47 -66.79 -18.33
CA LEU A 401 21.51 -65.95 -19.55
C LEU A 401 20.50 -64.78 -19.47
N PRO A 402 20.66 -63.70 -20.26
CA PRO A 402 20.88 -62.35 -19.72
C PRO A 402 19.83 -61.29 -20.12
N VAL A 403 19.88 -60.17 -19.40
CA VAL A 403 19.18 -58.89 -19.69
C VAL A 403 19.96 -58.11 -20.76
N LYS A 404 19.24 -57.49 -21.71
CA LYS A 404 19.77 -56.43 -22.60
C LYS A 404 18.84 -55.21 -22.64
N PRO A 405 19.39 -53.98 -22.63
CA PRO A 405 18.66 -52.71 -22.64
C PRO A 405 18.73 -51.97 -24.00
N HIS A 406 17.84 -51.00 -24.26
CA HIS A 406 17.98 -49.88 -25.20
C HIS A 406 16.99 -48.77 -24.78
N GLN A 407 17.41 -47.57 -24.37
CA GLN A 407 17.94 -46.39 -25.10
C GLN A 407 16.94 -45.65 -26.01
N SER A 408 16.54 -44.46 -25.52
CA SER A 408 16.52 -43.11 -26.14
C SER A 408 16.41 -42.93 -27.66
N ALA A 409 15.39 -42.18 -28.08
CA ALA A 409 15.37 -41.12 -29.12
C ALA A 409 13.94 -40.49 -29.07
N ALA A 410 13.68 -39.19 -29.25
CA ALA A 410 14.44 -38.02 -29.66
C ALA A 410 13.76 -36.77 -29.08
#